data_AF-A0A9P9S059-F1
#
_entry.id   AF-A0A9P9S059-F1
#
_cell.length_a   1.000
_cell.length_b   1.000
_cell.length_c   1.000
_cell.angle_alpha   90.00
_cell.angle_beta   90.00
_cell.angle_gamma   90.00
#
_symmetry.space_group_name_H-M   'P 1'
#
loop_
_entity.id
_entity.type
_entity.pdbx_description
1 polymer ?
#
loop_
_entity_poly.entity_id
_entity_poly.type
_entity_poly.pdbx_seq_one_letter_code
_entity_poly.pdbx_strand_id
1 'polypeptide(L)'
;MKPAASRLQIGFESLATEIVLTVLDEITDLPTLHGLINASPVAFRLFGQHGVGIVESILNSGNTTKRIPEIIRLITLIRSSSLPIHSLEEFQYRVLSQSMVQQRTSAAFIPGALPRDASPIVLRSILASATKISYLTSNCLDFYLGKLAAIEPEVLVDEKFSYRQGHPPHLSTIQAWKMRPEGQKLKLGKVEQASWIEVQRVERAFWRVEFFHDLKVAAARPLLSWPGDDLARLKRIQPKDFYSKTSYAEHEEIKTIVNYLDILRTGDSASLPVTTKLPDVLPKQLESPPTCPLSMPGDSDHDHLLIPAPGYSHWRGLSGHFDSPLRCISFDPFRRLGFALWSRHRMTSLGLLKPPNQGPGSKSTDYYFFVWKSILSDDEISDFEMSNKEREQRGGMPPLLEHLGRLGLH
;
A
#
# COMPACT_ATOMS: atom_id res chain seq x y z
N MET A 1 46.87 48.39 9.30
CA MET A 1 45.78 47.53 8.82
C MET A 1 46.04 46.12 9.32
N LYS A 2 45.21 45.59 10.24
CA LYS A 2 45.28 44.19 10.66
C LYS A 2 44.69 43.31 9.54
N PRO A 3 45.29 42.18 9.16
CA PRO A 3 44.66 41.26 8.23
C PRO A 3 43.48 40.60 8.93
N ALA A 4 42.31 40.62 8.29
CA ALA A 4 41.16 39.86 8.72
C ALA A 4 41.51 38.37 8.61
N ALA A 5 41.50 37.66 9.73
CA ALA A 5 41.61 36.22 9.74
C ALA A 5 40.41 35.64 8.98
N SER A 6 40.66 35.08 7.79
CA SER A 6 39.70 34.24 7.09
C SER A 6 39.37 33.07 8.01
N ARG A 7 38.15 33.03 8.56
CA ARG A 7 37.61 31.81 9.18
C ARG A 7 37.70 30.71 8.13
N LEU A 8 38.59 29.75 8.32
CA LEU A 8 38.59 28.51 7.54
C LEU A 8 37.21 27.87 7.73
N GLN A 9 36.39 27.91 6.69
CA GLN A 9 35.16 27.12 6.64
C GLN A 9 35.59 25.66 6.59
N ILE A 10 35.56 24.99 7.73
CA ILE A 10 35.72 23.55 7.84
C ILE A 10 34.48 22.95 7.18
N GLY A 11 34.61 22.52 5.93
CA GLY A 11 33.55 21.84 5.18
C GLY A 11 33.50 20.35 5.50
N PHE A 12 32.38 19.69 5.23
CA PHE A 12 32.23 18.24 5.41
C PHE A 12 33.33 17.42 4.68
N GLU A 13 33.84 17.95 3.56
CA GLU A 13 34.93 17.37 2.78
C GLU A 13 36.31 17.40 3.48
N SER A 14 36.45 18.19 4.56
CA SER A 14 37.70 18.29 5.35
C SER A 14 37.71 17.36 6.57
N LEU A 15 36.62 16.63 6.81
CA LEU A 15 36.55 15.63 7.87
C LEU A 15 37.40 14.41 7.54
N ALA A 16 37.94 13.78 8.58
CA ALA A 16 38.62 12.50 8.43
C ALA A 16 37.63 11.43 7.96
N THR A 17 38.11 10.48 7.15
CA THR A 17 37.31 9.41 6.56
C THR A 17 36.51 8.63 7.60
N GLU A 18 37.13 8.37 8.76
CA GLU A 18 36.55 7.65 9.88
C GLU A 18 35.32 8.38 10.43
N ILE A 19 35.38 9.70 10.51
CA ILE A 19 34.25 10.53 10.97
C ILE A 19 33.11 10.50 9.95
N VAL A 20 33.43 10.58 8.66
CA VAL A 20 32.41 10.50 7.61
C VAL A 20 31.75 9.11 7.60
N LEU A 21 32.52 8.04 7.82
CA LEU A 21 31.97 6.69 7.98
C LEU A 21 31.04 6.60 9.19
N THR A 22 31.43 7.14 10.35
CA THR A 22 30.54 7.21 11.52
C THR A 22 29.25 7.95 11.18
N VAL A 23 29.32 9.09 10.48
CA VAL A 23 28.11 9.82 10.06
C VAL A 23 27.24 8.97 9.13
N LEU A 24 27.83 8.24 8.18
CA LEU A 24 27.09 7.36 7.27
C LEU A 24 26.41 6.19 8.01
N ASP A 25 27.05 5.64 9.03
CA ASP A 25 26.52 4.54 9.85
C ASP A 25 25.37 4.98 10.77
N GLU A 26 25.34 6.26 11.18
CA GLU A 26 24.28 6.85 12.00
C GLU A 26 23.04 7.27 11.19
N ILE A 27 23.09 7.21 9.85
CA ILE A 27 21.91 7.49 9.02
C ILE A 27 20.90 6.36 9.18
N THR A 28 19.64 6.73 9.35
CA THR A 28 18.58 5.79 9.71
C THR A 28 17.54 5.55 8.61
N ASP A 29 17.66 6.24 7.47
CA ASP A 29 16.79 6.10 6.31
C ASP A 29 17.53 6.24 4.96
N LEU A 30 17.02 5.54 3.94
CA LEU A 30 17.65 5.47 2.61
C LEU A 30 17.57 6.80 1.83
N PRO A 31 16.46 7.57 1.85
CA PRO A 31 16.42 8.89 1.21
C PRO A 31 17.47 9.87 1.72
N THR A 32 17.67 9.98 3.04
CA THR A 32 18.70 10.84 3.65
C THR A 32 20.10 10.41 3.22
N LEU A 33 20.37 9.10 3.23
CA LEU A 33 21.64 8.56 2.74
C LEU A 33 21.85 8.93 1.26
N HIS A 34 20.83 8.81 0.42
CA HIS A 34 20.90 9.19 -0.98
C HIS A 34 21.23 10.67 -1.17
N GLY A 35 20.59 11.55 -0.40
CA GLY A 35 20.88 12.98 -0.42
C GLY A 35 22.33 13.28 -0.05
N LEU A 36 22.84 12.65 1.02
CA LEU A 36 24.20 12.87 1.49
C LEU A 36 25.25 12.42 0.46
N ILE A 37 25.10 11.23 -0.13
CA ILE A 37 26.07 10.74 -1.12
C ILE A 37 26.05 11.55 -2.42
N ASN A 38 24.94 12.21 -2.74
CA ASN A 38 24.87 13.10 -3.90
C ASN A 38 25.44 14.50 -3.59
N ALA A 39 25.38 14.92 -2.32
CA ALA A 39 25.91 16.21 -1.87
C ALA A 39 27.42 16.20 -1.57
N SER A 40 27.98 15.04 -1.19
CA SER A 40 29.39 14.92 -0.78
C SER A 40 30.17 13.89 -1.61
N PRO A 41 31.21 14.32 -2.37
CA PRO A 41 32.11 13.41 -3.06
C PRO A 41 32.85 12.43 -2.14
N VAL A 42 33.21 12.83 -0.92
CA VAL A 42 33.81 11.91 0.07
C VAL A 42 32.81 10.82 0.45
N ALA A 43 31.57 11.18 0.81
CA ALA A 43 30.52 10.21 1.13
C ALA A 43 30.24 9.26 -0.04
N PHE A 44 30.20 9.79 -1.27
CA PHE A 44 30.00 9.00 -2.49
C PHE A 44 31.06 7.91 -2.68
N ARG A 45 32.34 8.23 -2.41
CA ARG A 45 33.46 7.29 -2.51
C ARG A 45 33.41 6.23 -1.42
N LEU A 46 33.20 6.65 -0.16
CA LEU A 46 33.13 5.73 0.98
C LEU A 46 31.94 4.78 0.88
N PHE A 47 30.79 5.27 0.43
CA PHE A 47 29.65 4.43 0.10
C PHE A 47 29.99 3.39 -0.99
N GLY A 48 30.85 3.73 -1.94
CA GLY A 48 31.32 2.78 -2.96
C GLY A 48 32.11 1.59 -2.38
N GLN A 49 32.67 1.72 -1.19
CA GLN A 49 33.47 0.68 -0.53
C GLN A 49 32.69 -0.05 0.57
N HIS A 50 31.84 0.69 1.31
CA HIS A 50 31.14 0.20 2.50
C HIS A 50 29.61 0.09 2.32
N GLY A 51 29.10 0.36 1.11
CA GLY A 51 27.68 0.56 0.87
C GLY A 51 26.78 -0.62 1.26
N VAL A 52 27.23 -1.87 1.09
CA VAL A 52 26.44 -3.04 1.51
C VAL A 52 26.18 -2.99 3.02
N GLY A 53 27.22 -2.76 3.82
CA GLY A 53 27.10 -2.69 5.29
C GLY A 53 26.21 -1.54 5.75
N ILE A 54 26.40 -0.35 5.15
CA ILE A 54 25.62 0.85 5.48
C ILE A 54 24.13 0.64 5.15
N VAL A 55 23.80 0.17 3.94
CA VAL A 55 22.40 -0.07 3.56
C VAL A 55 21.79 -1.18 4.41
N GLU A 56 22.53 -2.26 4.68
CA GLU A 56 22.05 -3.36 5.51
C GLU A 56 21.77 -2.90 6.97
N SER A 57 22.59 -2.00 7.51
CA SER A 57 22.35 -1.37 8.81
C SER A 57 21.02 -0.62 8.84
N ILE A 58 20.77 0.23 7.84
CA ILE A 58 19.51 0.98 7.70
C ILE A 58 18.31 0.04 7.58
N LEU A 59 18.42 -1.01 6.75
CA LEU A 59 17.36 -1.99 6.56
C LEU A 59 17.02 -2.78 7.85
N ASN A 60 17.97 -2.91 8.76
CA ASN A 60 17.80 -3.60 10.04
C ASN A 60 17.52 -2.65 11.23
N SER A 61 17.46 -1.33 11.00
CA SER A 61 17.21 -0.32 12.05
C SER A 61 15.86 -0.43 12.76
N GLY A 62 14.88 -1.10 12.13
CA GLY A 62 13.50 -1.19 12.64
C GLY A 62 12.59 -0.02 12.26
N ASN A 63 13.10 1.00 11.55
CA ASN A 63 12.30 2.17 11.17
C ASN A 63 11.19 1.90 10.14
N THR A 64 11.30 0.77 9.42
CA THR A 64 10.32 0.35 8.43
C THR A 64 9.72 -1.00 8.79
N THR A 65 8.60 -1.35 8.15
CA THR A 65 8.03 -2.69 8.28
C THR A 65 8.99 -3.76 7.78
N LYS A 66 9.06 -4.91 8.48
CA LYS A 66 9.93 -6.05 8.13
C LYS A 66 9.80 -6.49 6.65
N ARG A 67 8.66 -6.21 6.01
CA ARG A 67 8.41 -6.52 4.59
C ARG A 67 9.18 -5.64 3.61
N ILE A 68 9.42 -4.37 3.93
CA ILE A 68 10.10 -3.44 3.01
C ILE A 68 11.57 -3.86 2.80
N PRO A 69 12.37 -4.13 3.86
CA PRO A 69 13.71 -4.66 3.70
C PRO A 69 13.78 -5.95 2.88
N GLU A 70 12.86 -6.87 3.09
CA GLU A 70 12.77 -8.13 2.32
C GLU A 70 12.57 -7.86 0.83
N ILE A 71 11.66 -6.93 0.48
CA ILE A 71 11.42 -6.55 -0.91
C ILE A 71 12.66 -5.84 -1.50
N ILE A 72 13.31 -4.95 -0.76
CA ILE A 72 14.52 -4.25 -1.21
C ILE A 72 15.67 -5.24 -1.48
N ARG A 73 15.84 -6.25 -0.62
CA ARG A 73 16.84 -7.31 -0.85
C ARG A 73 16.52 -8.15 -2.08
N LEU A 74 15.23 -8.48 -2.31
CA LEU A 74 14.78 -9.17 -3.54
C LEU A 74 15.04 -8.34 -4.79
N ILE A 75 14.75 -7.03 -4.76
CA ILE A 75 15.06 -6.11 -5.84
C ILE A 75 16.57 -6.08 -6.10
N THR A 76 17.38 -6.04 -5.03
CA THR A 76 18.84 -6.05 -5.17
C THR A 76 19.34 -7.33 -5.84
N LEU A 77 18.80 -8.50 -5.48
CA LEU A 77 19.11 -9.77 -6.17
C LEU A 77 18.75 -9.73 -7.65
N ILE A 78 17.59 -9.16 -8.00
CA ILE A 78 17.17 -9.00 -9.40
C ILE A 78 18.12 -8.07 -10.16
N ARG A 79 18.42 -6.90 -9.59
CA ARG A 79 19.30 -5.90 -10.20
C ARG A 79 20.76 -6.37 -10.32
N SER A 80 21.18 -7.25 -9.42
CA SER A 80 22.50 -7.92 -9.46
C SER A 80 22.51 -9.18 -10.34
N SER A 81 21.39 -9.57 -10.96
CA SER A 81 21.27 -10.81 -11.75
C SER A 81 21.66 -12.08 -10.98
N SER A 82 21.39 -12.09 -9.66
CA SER A 82 21.78 -13.16 -8.74
C SER A 82 20.58 -13.83 -8.05
N LEU A 83 19.37 -13.66 -8.61
CA LEU A 83 18.16 -14.28 -8.10
C LEU A 83 18.22 -15.82 -8.22
N PRO A 84 18.18 -16.59 -7.11
CA PRO A 84 18.33 -18.04 -7.14
C PRO A 84 16.98 -18.75 -7.33
N ILE A 85 16.22 -18.33 -8.35
CA ILE A 85 14.91 -18.88 -8.71
C ILE A 85 14.87 -18.97 -10.23
N HIS A 86 14.41 -20.09 -10.77
CA HIS A 86 14.58 -20.39 -12.20
C HIS A 86 13.28 -20.54 -13.00
N SER A 87 12.12 -20.36 -12.38
CA SER A 87 10.83 -20.35 -13.09
C SER A 87 9.86 -19.35 -12.47
N LEU A 88 8.87 -18.92 -13.26
CA LEU A 88 7.81 -18.03 -12.79
C LEU A 88 6.93 -18.73 -11.76
N GLU A 89 6.68 -20.03 -11.93
CA GLU A 89 5.88 -20.82 -11.00
C GLU A 89 6.56 -20.95 -9.64
N GLU A 90 7.85 -21.32 -9.62
CA GLU A 90 8.63 -21.39 -8.39
C GLU A 90 8.68 -20.02 -7.70
N PHE A 91 8.87 -18.95 -8.48
CA PHE A 91 8.86 -17.59 -7.96
C PHE A 91 7.52 -17.23 -7.29
N GLN A 92 6.41 -17.46 -7.99
CA GLN A 92 5.08 -17.19 -7.44
C GLN A 92 4.83 -17.99 -6.17
N TYR A 93 5.25 -19.26 -6.14
CA TYR A 93 5.10 -20.09 -4.97
C TYR A 93 5.98 -19.60 -3.81
N ARG A 94 7.31 -19.59 -3.97
CA ARG A 94 8.27 -19.33 -2.88
C ARG A 94 8.30 -17.88 -2.42
N VAL A 95 8.17 -16.92 -3.34
CA VAL A 95 8.30 -15.48 -3.05
C VAL A 95 6.95 -14.83 -2.76
N LEU A 96 5.90 -15.14 -3.53
CA LEU A 96 4.59 -14.50 -3.31
C LEU A 96 3.76 -15.29 -2.30
N SER A 97 3.44 -16.55 -2.59
CA SER A 97 2.51 -17.34 -1.79
C SER A 97 3.06 -17.75 -0.43
N GLN A 98 4.35 -18.12 -0.34
CA GLN A 98 4.93 -18.63 0.91
C GLN A 98 5.61 -17.56 1.77
N SER A 99 6.16 -16.52 1.15
CA SER A 99 6.84 -15.46 1.90
C SER A 99 5.89 -14.35 2.33
N MET A 100 4.88 -14.00 1.53
CA MET A 100 3.99 -12.84 1.80
C MET A 100 2.73 -13.19 2.62
N VAL A 101 2.59 -14.42 3.11
CA VAL A 101 1.54 -14.82 4.06
C VAL A 101 1.94 -14.54 5.51
N GLN A 102 0.94 -14.44 6.41
CA GLN A 102 1.15 -14.15 7.83
C GLN A 102 1.90 -15.29 8.56
N GLN A 103 1.67 -16.54 8.17
CA GLN A 103 2.40 -17.71 8.65
C GLN A 103 3.29 -18.26 7.53
N ARG A 104 4.59 -17.98 7.63
CA ARG A 104 5.58 -18.42 6.64
C ARG A 104 5.83 -19.91 6.77
N THR A 105 6.00 -20.58 5.63
CA THR A 105 6.40 -21.99 5.58
C THR A 105 7.90 -22.12 5.34
N SER A 106 8.45 -23.31 5.58
CA SER A 106 9.85 -23.62 5.26
C SER A 106 10.18 -23.51 3.76
N ALA A 107 9.17 -23.47 2.88
CA ALA A 107 9.36 -23.32 1.44
C ALA A 107 9.54 -21.86 0.98
N ALA A 108 9.34 -20.88 1.89
CA ALA A 108 9.47 -19.46 1.60
C ALA A 108 10.91 -19.08 1.21
N PHE A 109 11.06 -18.25 0.17
CA PHE A 109 12.33 -17.62 -0.17
C PHE A 109 12.37 -16.17 0.30
N ILE A 110 13.13 -15.91 1.36
CA ILE A 110 13.25 -14.58 1.99
C ILE A 110 14.74 -14.26 2.16
N PRO A 111 15.29 -13.30 1.42
CA PRO A 111 16.67 -12.91 1.57
C PRO A 111 16.93 -12.34 2.98
N GLY A 112 17.84 -12.98 3.71
CA GLY A 112 18.23 -12.55 5.06
C GLY A 112 19.14 -11.31 5.06
N ALA A 113 19.87 -11.06 3.98
CA ALA A 113 20.77 -9.93 3.81
C ALA A 113 20.89 -9.55 2.32
N LEU A 114 21.45 -8.38 2.04
CA LEU A 114 21.87 -7.98 0.70
C LEU A 114 23.00 -8.90 0.17
N PRO A 115 23.10 -9.08 -1.16
CA PRO A 115 24.24 -9.78 -1.76
C PRO A 115 25.55 -9.08 -1.38
N ARG A 116 26.53 -9.84 -0.88
CA ARG A 116 27.82 -9.31 -0.42
C ARG A 116 28.62 -8.65 -1.56
N ASP A 117 28.37 -9.10 -2.78
CA ASP A 117 28.96 -8.66 -4.04
C ASP A 117 28.09 -7.64 -4.78
N ALA A 118 27.03 -7.10 -4.16
CA ALA A 118 26.20 -6.08 -4.78
C ALA A 118 27.05 -4.86 -5.17
N SER A 119 27.07 -4.55 -6.47
CA SER A 119 27.89 -3.45 -6.98
C SER A 119 27.42 -2.09 -6.43
N PRO A 120 28.33 -1.10 -6.28
CA PRO A 120 27.95 0.25 -5.87
C PRO A 120 26.90 0.90 -6.77
N ILE A 121 26.86 0.54 -8.05
CA ILE A 121 25.87 1.02 -9.02
C ILE A 121 24.48 0.50 -8.65
N VAL A 122 24.36 -0.80 -8.33
CA VAL A 122 23.10 -1.39 -7.89
C VAL A 122 22.64 -0.73 -6.59
N LEU A 123 23.52 -0.59 -5.59
CA LEU A 123 23.16 0.05 -4.31
C LEU A 123 22.70 1.50 -4.49
N ARG A 124 23.39 2.30 -5.30
CA ARG A 124 22.96 3.68 -5.62
C ARG A 124 21.60 3.69 -6.32
N SER A 125 21.33 2.73 -7.21
CA SER A 125 20.01 2.61 -7.84
C SER A 125 18.89 2.31 -6.83
N ILE A 126 19.18 1.53 -5.78
CA ILE A 126 18.24 1.27 -4.68
C ILE A 126 17.96 2.55 -3.91
N LEU A 127 19.00 3.33 -3.57
CA LEU A 127 18.87 4.63 -2.91
C LEU A 127 18.02 5.62 -3.73
N ALA A 128 18.24 5.66 -5.04
CA ALA A 128 17.42 6.46 -5.95
C ALA A 128 15.95 6.00 -5.96
N SER A 129 15.70 4.69 -5.93
CA SER A 129 14.34 4.13 -5.88
C SER A 129 13.67 4.46 -4.54
N ALA A 130 14.40 4.36 -3.43
CA ALA A 130 13.88 4.70 -2.10
C ALA A 130 13.49 6.17 -1.99
N THR A 131 14.34 7.07 -2.49
CA THR A 131 14.04 8.51 -2.53
C THR A 131 12.76 8.78 -3.32
N LYS A 132 12.67 8.20 -4.53
CA LYS A 132 11.51 8.32 -5.41
C LYS A 132 10.22 7.81 -4.75
N ILE A 133 10.29 6.64 -4.13
CA ILE A 133 9.15 6.03 -3.43
C ILE A 133 8.72 6.87 -2.22
N SER A 134 9.65 7.49 -1.50
CA SER A 134 9.34 8.37 -0.37
C SER A 134 8.51 9.59 -0.82
N TYR A 135 8.94 10.29 -1.88
CA TYR A 135 8.18 11.40 -2.47
C TYR A 135 6.83 10.95 -3.03
N LEU A 136 6.79 9.84 -3.77
CA LEU A 136 5.53 9.29 -4.29
C LEU A 136 4.57 8.90 -3.17
N THR A 137 5.09 8.45 -2.04
CA THR A 137 4.29 8.11 -0.85
C THR A 137 3.62 9.35 -0.27
N SER A 138 4.37 10.42 -0.03
CA SER A 138 3.80 11.68 0.46
C SER A 138 2.72 12.22 -0.48
N ASN A 139 3.01 12.27 -1.79
CA ASN A 139 2.05 12.75 -2.79
C ASN A 139 0.78 11.88 -2.86
N CYS A 140 0.94 10.55 -2.76
CA CYS A 140 -0.18 9.62 -2.75
C CYS A 140 -1.06 9.80 -1.52
N LEU A 141 -0.45 9.99 -0.34
CA LEU A 141 -1.18 10.23 0.90
C LEU A 141 -1.94 11.54 0.82
N ASP A 142 -1.30 12.63 0.40
CA ASP A 142 -1.96 13.94 0.24
C ASP A 142 -3.13 13.88 -0.76
N PHE A 143 -2.94 13.17 -1.87
CA PHE A 143 -4.01 12.94 -2.85
C PHE A 143 -5.23 12.27 -2.22
N TYR A 144 -5.04 11.14 -1.53
CA TYR A 144 -6.16 10.40 -0.93
C TYR A 144 -6.72 11.09 0.33
N LEU A 145 -5.91 11.83 1.08
CA LEU A 145 -6.39 12.70 2.16
C LEU A 145 -7.32 13.79 1.60
N GLY A 146 -6.97 14.39 0.47
CA GLY A 146 -7.84 15.34 -0.23
C GLY A 146 -9.15 14.71 -0.68
N LYS A 147 -9.11 13.49 -1.24
CA LYS A 147 -10.33 12.73 -1.59
C LYS A 147 -11.20 12.41 -0.37
N LEU A 148 -10.58 12.07 0.75
CA LEU A 148 -11.26 11.77 2.00
C LEU A 148 -11.83 13.02 2.67
N ALA A 149 -11.18 14.18 2.55
CA ALA A 149 -11.70 15.44 3.05
C ALA A 149 -12.94 15.92 2.28
N ALA A 150 -13.09 15.48 1.03
CA ALA A 150 -14.18 15.89 0.14
C ALA A 150 -15.46 15.04 0.27
N ILE A 151 -15.45 13.95 1.06
CA ILE A 151 -16.67 13.15 1.26
C ILE A 151 -17.57 13.76 2.32
N GLU A 152 -18.89 13.63 2.11
CA GLU A 152 -19.92 14.05 3.05
C GLU A 152 -20.79 12.84 3.45
N PRO A 153 -20.25 11.90 4.26
CA PRO A 153 -21.03 10.75 4.69
C PRO A 153 -22.22 11.17 5.55
N GLU A 154 -23.22 10.31 5.64
CA GLU A 154 -24.41 10.50 6.46
C GLU A 154 -24.48 9.43 7.57
N VAL A 155 -25.12 9.78 8.68
CA VAL A 155 -25.47 8.89 9.79
C VAL A 155 -26.96 8.72 9.90
N LEU A 156 -27.37 7.55 10.35
CA LEU A 156 -28.76 7.19 10.55
C LEU A 156 -29.39 8.05 11.66
N VAL A 157 -30.54 8.68 11.36
CA VAL A 157 -31.28 9.49 12.35
C VAL A 157 -31.98 8.60 13.39
N ASP A 158 -32.63 7.53 12.94
CA ASP A 158 -33.29 6.57 13.82
C ASP A 158 -32.32 5.48 14.30
N GLU A 159 -31.85 5.59 15.55
CA GLU A 159 -30.96 4.60 16.14
C GLU A 159 -31.60 3.21 16.32
N LYS A 160 -32.93 3.10 16.24
CA LYS A 160 -33.67 1.84 16.33
C LYS A 160 -33.95 1.22 14.96
N PHE A 161 -33.69 1.94 13.87
CA PHE A 161 -33.88 1.39 12.54
C PHE A 161 -32.99 0.17 12.34
N SER A 162 -33.55 -0.86 11.73
CA SER A 162 -32.81 -2.06 11.39
C SER A 162 -33.11 -2.47 9.98
N TYR A 163 -32.05 -2.79 9.22
CA TYR A 163 -32.19 -3.45 7.92
C TYR A 163 -32.77 -4.88 8.06
N ARG A 164 -32.94 -5.37 9.31
CA ARG A 164 -33.41 -6.72 9.66
C ARG A 164 -34.87 -6.80 10.15
N GLN A 165 -35.47 -5.73 10.68
CA GLN A 165 -36.77 -5.82 11.36
C GLN A 165 -37.96 -5.56 10.42
N GLY A 166 -38.85 -6.56 10.33
CA GLY A 166 -40.00 -6.66 9.40
C GLY A 166 -39.56 -7.43 8.15
N HIS A 167 -39.95 -8.68 7.91
CA HIS A 167 -41.32 -9.07 7.57
C HIS A 167 -41.45 -10.61 7.50
N PRO A 168 -42.67 -11.17 7.68
CA PRO A 168 -42.95 -12.56 7.33
C PRO A 168 -42.73 -12.81 5.82
N PRO A 169 -42.40 -14.05 5.41
CA PRO A 169 -41.84 -14.39 4.09
C PRO A 169 -42.71 -14.12 2.85
N HIS A 170 -43.89 -13.50 2.98
CA HIS A 170 -44.90 -13.48 1.92
C HIS A 170 -45.49 -12.11 1.53
N LEU A 171 -45.09 -10.98 2.11
CA LEU A 171 -45.70 -9.68 1.75
C LEU A 171 -44.66 -8.53 1.62
N SER A 172 -44.43 -8.10 0.36
CA SER A 172 -43.81 -6.84 -0.11
C SER A 172 -42.63 -6.29 0.73
N THR A 173 -41.48 -6.97 0.88
CA THR A 173 -40.35 -7.23 -0.06
C THR A 173 -39.49 -6.05 -0.55
N ILE A 174 -39.39 -4.93 0.19
CA ILE A 174 -38.30 -3.98 -0.07
C ILE A 174 -36.99 -4.60 0.42
N GLN A 175 -36.11 -4.97 -0.50
CA GLN A 175 -34.79 -5.51 -0.20
C GLN A 175 -33.94 -4.49 0.55
N ALA A 176 -33.08 -4.93 1.48
CA ALA A 176 -32.22 -4.03 2.29
C ALA A 176 -31.43 -3.03 1.44
N TRP A 177 -30.95 -3.47 0.26
CA TRP A 177 -30.21 -2.62 -0.67
C TRP A 177 -31.08 -1.50 -1.31
N LYS A 178 -32.41 -1.64 -1.39
CA LYS A 178 -33.36 -0.61 -1.84
C LYS A 178 -33.76 0.37 -0.74
N MET A 179 -33.54 0.04 0.53
CA MET A 179 -33.93 0.91 1.64
C MET A 179 -33.08 2.18 1.67
N ARG A 180 -33.73 3.33 1.85
CA ARG A 180 -33.10 4.65 2.01
C ARG A 180 -33.67 5.33 3.26
N PRO A 181 -33.26 4.90 4.47
CA PRO A 181 -33.70 5.56 5.70
C PRO A 181 -33.14 6.98 5.79
N GLU A 182 -33.74 7.81 6.64
CA GLU A 182 -33.34 9.21 6.79
C GLU A 182 -31.92 9.34 7.39
N GLY A 183 -31.09 10.12 6.69
CA GLY A 183 -29.71 10.41 7.06
C GLY A 183 -29.51 11.85 7.51
N GLN A 184 -28.55 12.05 8.40
CA GLN A 184 -28.01 13.36 8.73
C GLN A 184 -26.53 13.40 8.38
N LYS A 185 -26.06 14.50 7.76
CA LYS A 185 -24.64 14.67 7.42
C LYS A 185 -23.74 14.48 8.65
N LEU A 186 -22.77 13.60 8.53
CA LEU A 186 -21.73 13.36 9.52
C LEU A 186 -20.67 14.45 9.38
N LYS A 187 -20.48 15.23 10.45
CA LYS A 187 -19.33 16.12 10.56
C LYS A 187 -18.10 15.27 10.81
N LEU A 188 -17.32 15.03 9.76
CA LEU A 188 -16.03 14.36 9.87
C LEU A 188 -15.10 15.19 10.77
N GLY A 189 -14.33 14.50 11.62
CA GLY A 189 -13.26 15.12 12.38
C GLY A 189 -12.20 15.75 11.45
N LYS A 190 -11.33 16.58 12.02
CA LYS A 190 -10.22 17.18 11.25
C LYS A 190 -9.37 16.08 10.61
N VAL A 191 -9.12 16.19 9.31
CA VAL A 191 -8.21 15.28 8.60
C VAL A 191 -6.79 15.57 9.08
N GLU A 192 -6.29 14.71 9.97
CA GLU A 192 -4.91 14.78 10.47
C GLU A 192 -3.92 14.28 9.42
N GLN A 193 -2.65 14.65 9.58
CA GLN A 193 -1.54 14.16 8.75
C GLN A 193 -1.47 12.62 8.79
N ALA A 194 -0.87 12.02 7.76
CA ALA A 194 -0.70 10.57 7.66
C ALA A 194 0.05 9.98 8.87
N SER A 195 -0.45 8.87 9.39
CA SER A 195 0.22 8.13 10.46
C SER A 195 1.35 7.26 9.91
N TRP A 196 2.28 6.83 10.77
CA TRP A 196 3.38 5.95 10.38
C TRP A 196 2.88 4.66 9.68
N ILE A 197 1.82 4.03 10.20
CA ILE A 197 1.20 2.84 9.57
C ILE A 197 0.72 3.13 8.14
N GLU A 198 0.15 4.30 7.90
CA GLU A 198 -0.36 4.69 6.58
C GLU A 198 0.78 4.90 5.59
N VAL A 199 1.85 5.58 6.03
CA VAL A 199 3.11 5.72 5.26
C VAL A 199 3.67 4.34 4.91
N GLN A 200 3.80 3.44 5.88
CA GLN A 200 4.37 2.11 5.66
C GLN A 200 3.54 1.24 4.70
N ARG A 201 2.20 1.34 4.72
CA ARG A 201 1.33 0.63 3.76
C ARG A 201 1.57 1.13 2.34
N VAL A 202 1.63 2.44 2.17
CA VAL A 202 1.85 3.08 0.86
C VAL A 202 3.26 2.78 0.34
N GLU A 203 4.31 2.96 1.14
CA GLU A 203 5.69 2.63 0.76
C GLU A 203 5.82 1.16 0.36
N ARG A 204 5.27 0.24 1.16
CA ARG A 204 5.30 -1.19 0.88
C ARG A 204 4.63 -1.52 -0.45
N ALA A 205 3.49 -0.91 -0.74
CA ALA A 205 2.79 -1.12 -2.01
C ALA A 205 3.59 -0.55 -3.20
N PHE A 206 4.21 0.63 -3.06
CA PHE A 206 5.12 1.17 -4.09
C PHE A 206 6.34 0.28 -4.31
N TRP A 207 6.98 -0.22 -3.25
CA TRP A 207 8.10 -1.16 -3.37
C TRP A 207 7.71 -2.45 -4.09
N ARG A 208 6.48 -2.94 -3.92
CA ARG A 208 5.97 -4.08 -4.70
C ARG A 208 5.78 -3.75 -6.17
N VAL A 209 5.24 -2.57 -6.48
CA VAL A 209 5.13 -2.11 -7.87
C VAL A 209 6.51 -1.99 -8.52
N GLU A 210 7.48 -1.38 -7.83
CA GLU A 210 8.88 -1.30 -8.29
C GLU A 210 9.50 -2.68 -8.48
N PHE A 211 9.31 -3.59 -7.52
CA PHE A 211 9.79 -4.97 -7.60
C PHE A 211 9.24 -5.71 -8.82
N PHE A 212 7.94 -5.62 -9.08
CA PHE A 212 7.33 -6.22 -10.26
C PHE A 212 7.90 -5.62 -11.55
N HIS A 213 8.12 -4.31 -11.58
CA HIS A 213 8.71 -3.63 -12.72
C HIS A 213 10.15 -4.08 -12.99
N ASP A 214 10.99 -4.17 -11.95
CA ASP A 214 12.35 -4.68 -12.08
C ASP A 214 12.39 -6.12 -12.54
N LEU A 215 11.47 -6.96 -12.08
CA LEU A 215 11.35 -8.33 -12.55
C LEU A 215 11.03 -8.37 -14.06
N LYS A 216 10.12 -7.51 -14.55
CA LYS A 216 9.84 -7.40 -15.99
C LYS A 216 11.04 -6.88 -16.78
N VAL A 217 11.80 -5.93 -16.24
CA VAL A 217 13.01 -5.41 -16.88
C VAL A 217 14.09 -6.49 -16.96
N ALA A 218 14.30 -7.26 -15.88
CA ALA A 218 15.24 -8.37 -15.86
C ALA A 218 14.86 -9.47 -16.86
N ALA A 219 13.57 -9.79 -16.97
CA ALA A 219 13.03 -10.70 -17.96
C ALA A 219 13.27 -10.23 -19.41
N ALA A 220 13.26 -8.92 -19.65
CA ALA A 220 13.52 -8.33 -20.97
C ALA A 220 15.02 -8.22 -21.31
N ARG A 221 15.92 -8.28 -20.33
CA ARG A 221 17.36 -7.99 -20.46
C ARG A 221 18.27 -9.23 -20.36
N PRO A 222 17.85 -10.37 -20.91
CA PRO A 222 18.30 -11.73 -20.52
C PRO A 222 18.94 -11.90 -19.13
N LEU A 223 18.47 -11.19 -18.09
CA LEU A 223 19.06 -11.28 -16.74
C LEU A 223 18.45 -12.41 -15.91
N LEU A 224 17.30 -12.94 -16.35
CA LEU A 224 16.65 -14.11 -15.74
C LEU A 224 16.95 -15.35 -16.58
N SER A 225 17.41 -16.41 -15.95
CA SER A 225 17.65 -17.71 -16.58
C SER A 225 16.37 -18.56 -16.72
N TRP A 226 15.21 -17.91 -16.87
CA TRP A 226 13.91 -18.60 -16.84
C TRP A 226 13.52 -19.15 -18.22
N PRO A 227 12.65 -20.17 -18.29
CA PRO A 227 12.08 -20.66 -19.54
C PRO A 227 11.41 -19.56 -20.36
N GLY A 228 11.51 -19.63 -21.70
CA GLY A 228 10.93 -18.64 -22.60
C GLY A 228 9.42 -18.45 -22.43
N ASP A 229 8.68 -19.53 -22.17
CA ASP A 229 7.24 -19.47 -21.91
C ASP A 229 6.90 -18.68 -20.64
N ASP A 230 7.73 -18.80 -19.61
CA ASP A 230 7.57 -18.05 -18.36
C ASP A 230 7.87 -16.56 -18.55
N LEU A 231 8.90 -16.23 -19.33
CA LEU A 231 9.20 -14.84 -19.70
C LEU A 231 8.05 -14.23 -20.52
N ALA A 232 7.47 -14.99 -21.46
CA ALA A 232 6.33 -14.57 -22.27
C ALA A 232 5.05 -14.41 -21.43
N ARG A 233 4.84 -15.25 -20.41
CA ARG A 233 3.76 -15.08 -19.42
C ARG A 233 3.97 -13.83 -18.59
N LEU A 234 5.15 -13.64 -18.00
CA LEU A 234 5.49 -12.49 -17.17
C LEU A 234 5.31 -11.16 -17.92
N LYS A 235 5.64 -11.12 -19.22
CA LYS A 235 5.44 -9.94 -20.07
C LYS A 235 3.97 -9.49 -20.12
N ARG A 236 3.03 -10.44 -20.15
CA ARG A 236 1.58 -10.20 -20.27
C ARG A 236 0.89 -9.89 -18.95
N ILE A 237 1.42 -10.38 -17.84
CA ILE A 237 0.85 -10.15 -16.51
C ILE A 237 0.90 -8.66 -16.15
N GLN A 238 -0.16 -8.18 -15.50
CA GLN A 238 -0.24 -6.85 -14.91
C GLN A 238 0.08 -6.92 -13.40
N PRO A 239 0.52 -5.80 -12.78
CA PRO A 239 0.87 -5.80 -11.36
C PRO A 239 -0.26 -6.33 -10.47
N LYS A 240 -1.51 -5.92 -10.73
CA LYS A 240 -2.68 -6.40 -9.99
C LYS A 240 -2.82 -7.92 -10.05
N ASP A 241 -2.70 -8.52 -11.22
CA ASP A 241 -2.90 -9.96 -11.40
C ASP A 241 -1.72 -10.77 -10.82
N PHE A 242 -0.52 -10.20 -10.85
CA PHE A 242 0.69 -10.81 -10.30
C PHE A 242 0.57 -11.08 -8.79
N TYR A 243 -0.06 -10.16 -8.05
CA TYR A 243 -0.26 -10.27 -6.61
C TYR A 243 -1.63 -10.87 -6.24
N SER A 244 -2.35 -11.49 -7.17
CA SER A 244 -3.68 -12.09 -6.88
C SER A 244 -3.64 -13.20 -5.82
N LYS A 245 -2.49 -13.85 -5.63
CA LYS A 245 -2.28 -14.92 -4.65
C LYS A 245 -1.79 -14.43 -3.28
N THR A 246 -1.53 -13.13 -3.09
CA THR A 246 -1.13 -12.60 -1.78
C THR A 246 -2.35 -12.41 -0.87
N SER A 247 -2.13 -12.01 0.39
CA SER A 247 -3.22 -11.58 1.27
C SER A 247 -4.14 -10.58 0.56
N TYR A 248 -5.45 -10.84 0.61
CA TYR A 248 -6.47 -9.98 -0.02
C TYR A 248 -6.33 -8.50 0.34
N ALA A 249 -5.88 -8.19 1.55
CA ALA A 249 -5.77 -6.82 2.01
C ALA A 249 -4.57 -6.09 1.41
N GLU A 250 -3.42 -6.74 1.34
CA GLU A 250 -2.24 -6.14 0.70
C GLU A 250 -2.43 -6.05 -0.83
N HIS A 251 -3.22 -6.96 -1.41
CA HIS A 251 -3.62 -6.88 -2.80
C HIS A 251 -4.42 -5.59 -3.08
N GLU A 252 -5.33 -5.21 -2.17
CA GLU A 252 -6.08 -3.96 -2.29
C GLU A 252 -5.21 -2.71 -2.06
N GLU A 253 -4.17 -2.77 -1.22
CA GLU A 253 -3.15 -1.72 -1.13
C GLU A 253 -2.47 -1.51 -2.49
N ILE A 254 -2.00 -2.59 -3.13
CA ILE A 254 -1.34 -2.52 -4.44
C ILE A 254 -2.28 -1.99 -5.51
N LYS A 255 -3.53 -2.47 -5.57
CA LYS A 255 -4.53 -1.95 -6.51
C LYS A 255 -4.78 -0.45 -6.31
N THR A 256 -4.77 0.01 -5.06
CA THR A 256 -4.94 1.44 -4.74
C THR A 256 -3.78 2.26 -5.31
N ILE A 257 -2.53 1.80 -5.10
CA ILE A 257 -1.35 2.48 -5.65
C ILE A 257 -1.30 2.43 -7.18
N VAL A 258 -1.66 1.30 -7.80
CA VAL A 258 -1.76 1.21 -9.27
C VAL A 258 -2.78 2.20 -9.81
N ASN A 259 -3.97 2.31 -9.18
CA ASN A 259 -4.97 3.30 -9.56
C ASN A 259 -4.45 4.74 -9.43
N TYR A 260 -3.74 5.05 -8.34
CA TYR A 260 -3.11 6.36 -8.16
C TYR A 260 -2.09 6.66 -9.28
N LEU A 261 -1.23 5.71 -9.61
CA LEU A 261 -0.25 5.84 -10.70
C LEU A 261 -0.92 6.02 -12.07
N ASP A 262 -2.04 5.35 -12.32
CA ASP A 262 -2.79 5.49 -13.57
C ASP A 262 -3.48 6.86 -13.66
N ILE A 263 -3.94 7.42 -12.53
CA ILE A 263 -4.46 8.79 -12.46
C ILE A 263 -3.36 9.80 -12.76
N LEU A 264 -2.15 9.64 -12.19
CA LEU A 264 -1.02 10.51 -12.50
C LEU A 264 -0.68 10.50 -14.00
N ARG A 265 -0.70 9.31 -14.63
CA ARG A 265 -0.40 9.15 -16.06
C ARG A 265 -1.47 9.75 -16.98
N THR A 266 -2.73 9.75 -16.55
CA THR A 266 -3.86 10.28 -17.34
C THR A 266 -4.09 11.78 -17.11
N GLY A 267 -3.68 12.30 -15.95
CA GLY A 267 -3.76 13.73 -15.61
C GLY A 267 -2.68 14.59 -16.26
N ASP A 268 -1.49 14.04 -16.53
CA ASP A 268 -0.48 14.73 -17.34
C ASP A 268 -0.87 14.65 -18.82
N SER A 269 -1.21 15.79 -19.44
CA SER A 269 -1.55 15.91 -20.87
C SER A 269 -0.41 15.54 -21.85
N ALA A 270 0.67 14.93 -21.37
CA ALA A 270 1.65 14.27 -22.20
C ALA A 270 1.46 12.77 -22.03
N SER A 271 1.03 12.10 -23.10
CA SER A 271 0.99 10.64 -23.20
C SER A 271 2.37 10.06 -22.91
N LEU A 272 2.68 9.84 -21.63
CA LEU A 272 3.85 9.08 -21.24
C LEU A 272 3.58 7.65 -21.71
N PRO A 273 4.47 7.05 -22.51
CA PRO A 273 4.35 5.64 -22.83
C PRO A 273 4.21 4.86 -21.52
N VAL A 274 3.52 3.72 -21.55
CA VAL A 274 3.42 2.79 -20.41
C VAL A 274 4.84 2.39 -19.99
N THR A 275 5.47 3.21 -19.16
CA THR A 275 6.86 3.04 -18.77
C THR A 275 6.90 1.93 -17.75
N THR A 276 7.82 1.00 -17.95
CA THR A 276 8.09 -0.13 -17.06
C THR A 276 8.77 0.30 -15.75
N LYS A 277 8.63 1.56 -15.33
CA LYS A 277 9.20 2.15 -14.13
C LYS A 277 8.19 3.10 -13.51
N LEU A 278 8.27 3.27 -12.19
CA LEU A 278 7.52 4.32 -11.49
C LEU A 278 7.74 5.69 -12.18
N PRO A 279 6.77 6.62 -12.18
CA PRO A 279 6.92 7.93 -12.78
C PRO A 279 8.01 8.72 -12.06
N ASP A 280 8.87 9.42 -12.79
CA ASP A 280 9.87 10.30 -12.17
C ASP A 280 9.19 11.42 -11.39
N VAL A 281 9.75 11.75 -10.23
CA VAL A 281 9.23 12.84 -9.39
C VAL A 281 9.55 14.16 -10.08
N LEU A 282 8.50 14.93 -10.39
CA LEU A 282 8.68 16.22 -11.06
C LEU A 282 9.49 17.17 -10.16
N PRO A 283 10.35 18.06 -10.71
CA PRO A 283 11.16 18.98 -9.90
C PRO A 283 10.36 19.81 -8.89
N LYS A 284 9.13 20.20 -9.22
CA LYS A 284 8.22 20.92 -8.32
C LYS A 284 7.77 20.11 -7.09
N GLN A 285 7.78 18.78 -7.19
CA GLN A 285 7.46 17.87 -6.09
C GLN A 285 8.66 17.62 -5.16
N LEU A 286 9.88 18.02 -5.56
CA LEU A 286 11.07 18.00 -4.71
C LEU A 286 11.20 19.25 -3.83
N GLU A 287 10.33 20.26 -4.00
CA GLU A 287 10.41 21.52 -3.24
C GLU A 287 10.01 21.36 -1.77
N SER A 288 9.23 20.33 -1.43
CA SER A 288 8.82 19.99 -0.06
C SER A 288 9.41 18.64 0.34
N PRO A 289 10.15 18.54 1.47
CA PRO A 289 10.62 17.26 1.95
C PRO A 289 9.44 16.32 2.24
N PRO A 290 9.60 14.99 2.07
CA PRO A 290 8.56 14.03 2.39
C PRO A 290 8.04 14.25 3.81
N THR A 291 6.73 14.25 3.98
CA THR A 291 6.10 14.50 5.27
C THR A 291 6.50 13.41 6.27
N CYS A 292 7.29 13.75 7.29
CA CYS A 292 7.65 12.82 8.36
C CYS A 292 6.40 12.37 9.11
N PRO A 293 6.24 11.07 9.41
CA PRO A 293 5.10 10.60 10.18
C PRO A 293 5.05 11.26 11.57
N LEU A 294 3.84 11.50 12.07
CA LEU A 294 3.58 12.22 13.33
C LEU A 294 4.21 11.58 14.58
N SER A 295 4.63 10.31 14.52
CA SER A 295 5.29 9.60 15.61
C SER A 295 6.13 8.43 15.08
N MET A 296 7.25 8.16 15.75
CA MET A 296 8.04 6.93 15.57
C MET A 296 7.19 5.73 16.02
N PRO A 297 7.38 4.53 15.42
CA PRO A 297 6.56 3.37 15.74
C PRO A 297 6.75 2.92 17.19
N GLY A 298 5.66 2.55 17.86
CA GLY A 298 5.72 1.65 19.02
C GLY A 298 5.72 0.19 18.57
N ASP A 299 6.12 -0.75 19.45
CA ASP A 299 6.13 -2.19 19.13
C ASP A 299 4.77 -2.71 18.61
N SER A 300 3.66 -2.15 19.11
CA SER A 300 2.30 -2.48 18.64
C SER A 300 2.00 -2.06 17.19
N ASP A 301 2.69 -1.05 16.66
CA ASP A 301 2.44 -0.55 15.31
C ASP A 301 2.94 -1.51 14.24
N HIS A 302 4.01 -2.26 14.53
CA HIS A 302 4.51 -3.31 13.65
C HIS A 302 3.51 -4.47 13.52
N ASP A 303 2.84 -4.85 14.60
CA ASP A 303 1.81 -5.89 14.58
C ASP A 303 0.57 -5.45 13.81
N HIS A 304 0.21 -4.17 13.88
CA HIS A 304 -0.90 -3.60 13.11
C HIS A 304 -0.67 -3.61 11.60
N LEU A 305 0.57 -3.68 11.13
CA LEU A 305 0.91 -3.84 9.71
C LEU A 305 0.78 -5.28 9.19
N LEU A 306 0.71 -6.27 10.09
CA LEU A 306 0.39 -7.66 9.74
C LEU A 306 -1.11 -7.86 9.55
N ILE A 307 -1.92 -6.95 10.09
CA ILE A 307 -3.37 -7.00 9.97
C ILE A 307 -3.78 -6.28 8.66
N PRO A 308 -4.69 -6.89 7.88
CA PRO A 308 -5.41 -6.21 6.81
C PRO A 308 -5.84 -4.77 7.12
N ALA A 309 -5.81 -3.91 6.10
CA ALA A 309 -6.28 -2.54 6.23
C ALA A 309 -7.67 -2.50 6.86
N PRO A 310 -7.88 -1.74 7.94
CA PRO A 310 -9.11 -1.82 8.72
C PRO A 310 -10.33 -1.39 7.90
N GLY A 311 -10.18 -0.48 6.93
CA GLY A 311 -11.22 -0.16 5.98
C GLY A 311 -11.62 -1.36 5.12
N TYR A 312 -10.65 -2.04 4.50
CA TYR A 312 -10.92 -3.25 3.72
C TYR A 312 -11.56 -4.37 4.57
N SER A 313 -11.00 -4.64 5.76
CA SER A 313 -11.53 -5.67 6.67
C SER A 313 -12.96 -5.40 7.10
N HIS A 314 -13.26 -4.14 7.43
CA HIS A 314 -14.60 -3.77 7.88
C HIS A 314 -15.59 -3.83 6.73
N TRP A 315 -15.24 -3.28 5.56
CA TRP A 315 -16.04 -3.45 4.35
C TRP A 315 -16.33 -4.92 4.06
N ARG A 316 -15.34 -5.80 4.13
CA ARG A 316 -15.51 -7.23 3.88
C ARG A 316 -16.48 -7.87 4.88
N GLY A 317 -16.43 -7.45 6.15
CA GLY A 317 -17.40 -7.85 7.16
C GLY A 317 -18.80 -7.33 6.83
N LEU A 318 -18.93 -6.05 6.49
CA LEU A 318 -20.21 -5.43 6.14
C LEU A 318 -20.83 -6.05 4.88
N SER A 319 -20.07 -6.17 3.78
CA SER A 319 -20.56 -6.71 2.51
C SER A 319 -20.81 -8.22 2.55
N GLY A 320 -20.19 -8.94 3.50
CA GLY A 320 -20.41 -10.36 3.74
C GLY A 320 -21.67 -10.69 4.53
N HIS A 321 -22.27 -9.71 5.22
CA HIS A 321 -23.52 -9.93 5.96
C HIS A 321 -24.71 -10.14 5.01
N PHE A 322 -25.55 -11.14 5.32
CA PHE A 322 -26.69 -11.51 4.48
C PHE A 322 -27.70 -10.37 4.28
N ASP A 323 -27.97 -9.61 5.35
CA ASP A 323 -28.90 -8.47 5.37
C ASP A 323 -28.24 -7.13 4.99
N SER A 324 -26.98 -7.16 4.55
CA SER A 324 -26.25 -5.94 4.28
C SER A 324 -26.82 -5.23 3.05
N PRO A 325 -27.10 -3.92 3.14
CA PRO A 325 -27.39 -3.13 1.96
C PRO A 325 -26.16 -2.92 1.07
N LEU A 326 -24.97 -3.32 1.54
CA LEU A 326 -23.69 -3.29 0.80
C LEU A 326 -23.32 -4.64 0.21
N ARG A 327 -24.19 -5.64 0.36
CA ARG A 327 -23.96 -6.99 -0.14
C ARG A 327 -23.76 -6.94 -1.65
N CYS A 328 -22.68 -7.57 -2.14
CA CYS A 328 -22.29 -7.59 -3.56
C CYS A 328 -21.66 -6.31 -4.12
N ILE A 329 -21.57 -5.22 -3.37
CA ILE A 329 -20.79 -4.04 -3.78
C ILE A 329 -19.32 -4.42 -3.81
N SER A 330 -18.57 -4.02 -4.85
CA SER A 330 -17.12 -4.23 -4.92
C SER A 330 -16.39 -3.26 -3.97
N PHE A 331 -15.11 -3.47 -3.73
CA PHE A 331 -14.35 -2.52 -2.90
C PHE A 331 -13.99 -1.22 -3.66
N ASP A 332 -14.28 -1.11 -4.96
CA ASP A 332 -13.78 -0.02 -5.81
C ASP A 332 -14.21 1.39 -5.35
N PRO A 333 -15.48 1.63 -4.93
CA PRO A 333 -15.91 2.93 -4.41
C PRO A 333 -15.18 3.38 -3.13
N PHE A 334 -14.72 2.42 -2.34
CA PHE A 334 -13.96 2.69 -1.13
C PHE A 334 -12.46 2.79 -1.43
N ARG A 335 -11.97 2.05 -2.44
CA ARG A 335 -10.60 2.15 -2.93
C ARG A 335 -10.28 3.54 -3.48
N ARG A 336 -11.21 4.18 -4.19
CA ARG A 336 -11.03 5.56 -4.70
C ARG A 336 -10.81 6.59 -3.59
N LEU A 337 -11.15 6.26 -2.34
CA LEU A 337 -10.96 7.08 -1.16
C LEU A 337 -9.76 6.65 -0.30
N GLY A 338 -8.96 5.69 -0.77
CA GLY A 338 -7.78 5.21 -0.03
C GLY A 338 -8.11 4.30 1.15
N PHE A 339 -9.30 3.68 1.23
CA PHE A 339 -9.69 2.87 2.41
C PHE A 339 -8.83 1.61 2.62
N ALA A 340 -8.03 1.21 1.62
CA ALA A 340 -7.01 0.18 1.78
C ALA A 340 -5.73 0.67 2.47
N LEU A 341 -5.57 1.98 2.69
CA LEU A 341 -4.35 2.61 3.21
C LEU A 341 -4.51 3.08 4.65
N TRP A 342 -5.73 3.44 5.05
CA TRP A 342 -5.99 4.15 6.31
C TRP A 342 -5.81 3.31 7.57
N SER A 343 -5.25 3.94 8.60
CA SER A 343 -5.08 3.38 9.93
C SER A 343 -6.41 3.21 10.66
N ARG A 344 -6.43 2.34 11.67
CA ARG A 344 -7.63 2.13 12.49
C ARG A 344 -8.00 3.41 13.23
N HIS A 345 -7.01 4.14 13.72
CA HIS A 345 -7.21 5.42 14.39
C HIS A 345 -7.97 6.39 13.49
N ARG A 346 -7.49 6.63 12.26
CA ARG A 346 -8.16 7.52 11.28
C ARG A 346 -9.58 7.07 10.99
N MET A 347 -9.76 5.79 10.65
CA MET A 347 -11.08 5.28 10.31
C MET A 347 -12.07 5.35 11.49
N THR A 348 -11.58 5.23 12.73
CA THR A 348 -12.38 5.39 13.95
C THR A 348 -12.71 6.85 14.23
N SER A 349 -11.73 7.77 14.07
CA SER A 349 -11.93 9.20 14.29
C SER A 349 -12.90 9.84 13.28
N LEU A 350 -12.99 9.25 12.08
CA LEU A 350 -13.98 9.60 11.06
C LEU A 350 -15.36 8.96 11.30
N GLY A 351 -15.55 8.17 12.36
CA GLY A 351 -16.81 7.49 12.66
C GLY A 351 -17.14 6.34 11.70
N LEU A 352 -16.18 5.89 10.89
CA LEU A 352 -16.34 4.81 9.90
C LEU A 352 -16.10 3.42 10.49
N LEU A 353 -15.52 3.33 11.68
CA LEU A 353 -15.27 2.09 12.42
C LEU A 353 -15.66 2.21 13.89
N LYS A 354 -15.94 1.05 14.48
CA LYS A 354 -16.11 0.90 15.92
C LYS A 354 -14.77 1.05 16.65
N PRO A 355 -14.67 1.91 17.69
CA PRO A 355 -13.48 1.99 18.53
C PRO A 355 -13.28 0.70 19.36
N PRO A 356 -12.02 0.32 19.65
CA PRO A 356 -11.68 -0.99 20.22
C PRO A 356 -12.23 -1.23 21.64
N ASN A 357 -12.51 -0.18 22.43
CA ASN A 357 -12.84 -0.29 23.86
C ASN A 357 -14.28 0.13 24.21
N GLN A 358 -15.23 0.07 23.27
CA GLN A 358 -16.62 0.44 23.58
C GLN A 358 -17.42 -0.73 24.19
N GLY A 359 -17.92 -0.49 25.41
CA GLY A 359 -18.87 -1.35 26.13
C GLY A 359 -20.31 -1.27 25.58
N PRO A 360 -21.31 -1.74 26.36
CA PRO A 360 -22.72 -1.66 25.98
C PRO A 360 -23.11 -0.20 25.72
N GLY A 361 -23.56 0.11 24.49
CA GLY A 361 -23.75 1.48 23.97
C GLY A 361 -23.07 1.77 22.63
N SER A 362 -22.27 0.82 22.11
CA SER A 362 -21.71 0.88 20.75
C SER A 362 -22.79 1.05 19.67
N LYS A 363 -22.48 1.85 18.65
CA LYS A 363 -23.28 1.92 17.42
C LYS A 363 -23.52 0.52 16.83
N SER A 364 -24.74 0.29 16.31
CA SER A 364 -25.20 -0.98 15.76
C SER A 364 -24.51 -1.32 14.43
N THR A 365 -24.62 -2.56 13.96
CA THR A 365 -24.18 -2.91 12.60
C THR A 365 -24.97 -2.11 11.54
N ASP A 366 -26.26 -1.87 11.78
CA ASP A 366 -27.14 -1.09 10.90
C ASP A 366 -26.64 0.36 10.72
N TYR A 367 -26.07 0.96 11.78
CA TYR A 367 -25.40 2.25 11.67
C TYR A 367 -24.25 2.20 10.65
N TYR A 368 -23.36 1.22 10.73
CA TYR A 368 -22.22 1.13 9.81
C TYR A 368 -22.63 0.75 8.40
N PHE A 369 -23.67 -0.05 8.22
CA PHE A 369 -24.28 -0.28 6.91
C PHE A 369 -24.73 1.02 6.26
N PHE A 370 -25.42 1.88 7.01
CA PHE A 370 -25.90 3.15 6.52
C PHE A 370 -24.73 4.10 6.16
N VAL A 371 -23.81 4.30 7.10
CA VAL A 371 -22.67 5.22 6.90
C VAL A 371 -21.86 4.83 5.67
N TRP A 372 -21.52 3.55 5.51
CA TRP A 372 -20.74 3.10 4.37
C TRP A 372 -21.52 3.17 3.05
N LYS A 373 -22.84 2.99 3.06
CA LYS A 373 -23.69 3.16 1.88
C LYS A 373 -23.77 4.62 1.44
N SER A 374 -23.83 5.56 2.40
CA SER A 374 -23.93 7.00 2.12
C SER A 374 -22.70 7.59 1.40
N ILE A 375 -21.58 6.88 1.39
CA ILE A 375 -20.34 7.30 0.71
C ILE A 375 -20.42 7.08 -0.81
N LEU A 376 -21.30 6.19 -1.25
CA LEU A 376 -21.48 5.84 -2.64
C LEU A 376 -22.15 6.98 -3.40
N SER A 377 -21.73 7.23 -4.64
CA SER A 377 -22.46 8.15 -5.53
C SER A 377 -23.80 7.55 -5.96
N ASP A 378 -24.72 8.40 -6.44
CA ASP A 378 -26.00 7.94 -6.99
C ASP A 378 -25.82 6.99 -8.17
N ASP A 379 -24.77 7.19 -8.99
CA ASP A 379 -24.40 6.30 -10.08
C ASP A 379 -23.94 4.93 -9.54
N GLU A 380 -23.04 4.93 -8.55
CA GLU A 380 -22.55 3.69 -7.91
C GLU A 380 -23.68 2.91 -7.24
N ILE A 381 -24.65 3.62 -6.63
CA ILE A 381 -25.86 3.01 -6.07
C ILE A 381 -26.73 2.43 -7.19
N SER A 382 -26.94 3.16 -8.28
CA SER A 382 -27.79 2.72 -9.39
C SER A 382 -27.24 1.47 -10.11
N ASP A 383 -25.94 1.45 -10.40
CA ASP A 383 -25.24 0.30 -10.99
C ASP A 383 -25.32 -0.94 -10.09
N PHE A 384 -25.19 -0.71 -8.79
CA PHE A 384 -25.34 -1.74 -7.78
C PHE A 384 -26.77 -2.29 -7.70
N GLU A 385 -27.77 -1.41 -7.65
CA GLU A 385 -29.18 -1.78 -7.66
C GLU A 385 -29.53 -2.61 -8.90
N MET A 386 -28.98 -2.25 -10.07
CA MET A 386 -29.15 -3.00 -11.32
C MET A 386 -28.52 -4.41 -11.22
N SER A 387 -27.28 -4.50 -10.74
CA SER A 387 -26.56 -5.75 -10.56
C SER A 387 -27.27 -6.73 -9.62
N ASN A 388 -27.87 -6.23 -8.53
CA ASN A 388 -28.65 -7.06 -7.62
C ASN A 388 -29.97 -7.52 -8.22
N LYS A 389 -30.67 -6.68 -9.00
CA LYS A 389 -31.88 -7.08 -9.74
C LYS A 389 -31.59 -8.23 -10.70
N GLU A 390 -30.50 -8.15 -11.45
CA GLU A 390 -30.11 -9.22 -12.38
C GLU A 390 -29.84 -10.55 -11.67
N ARG A 391 -29.21 -10.51 -10.48
CA ARG A 391 -28.92 -11.72 -9.69
C ARG A 391 -30.18 -12.36 -9.11
N GLU A 392 -31.10 -11.53 -8.61
CA GLU A 392 -32.42 -11.99 -8.16
C GLU A 392 -33.19 -12.66 -9.30
N GLN A 393 -33.15 -12.08 -10.51
CA GLN A 393 -33.78 -12.66 -11.71
C GLN A 393 -33.15 -13.97 -12.16
N ARG A 394 -31.84 -14.16 -11.93
CA ARG A 394 -31.12 -15.41 -12.25
C ARG A 394 -31.29 -16.51 -11.19
N GLY A 395 -32.05 -16.27 -10.12
CA GLY A 395 -32.21 -17.22 -9.01
C GLY A 395 -30.91 -17.48 -8.24
N GLY A 396 -29.95 -16.54 -8.31
CA GLY A 396 -28.58 -16.74 -7.81
C GLY A 396 -28.52 -16.83 -6.28
N MET A 397 -28.00 -17.96 -5.77
CA MET A 397 -27.59 -18.12 -4.38
C MET A 397 -26.48 -17.11 -3.98
N PRO A 398 -26.32 -16.79 -2.68
CA PRO A 398 -25.32 -15.86 -2.18
C PRO A 398 -23.87 -16.19 -2.63
N PRO A 399 -22.97 -15.18 -2.76
CA PRO A 399 -21.58 -15.37 -3.21
C PRO A 399 -20.75 -16.38 -2.40
N LEU A 400 -21.10 -16.61 -1.13
CA LEU A 400 -20.42 -17.60 -0.27
C LEU A 400 -20.65 -19.04 -0.76
N LEU A 401 -21.80 -19.35 -1.36
CA LEU A 401 -22.11 -20.69 -1.86
C LEU A 401 -21.63 -20.93 -3.30
N GLU A 402 -21.52 -19.89 -4.13
CA GLU A 402 -20.87 -20.01 -5.44
C GLU A 402 -19.36 -20.25 -5.33
N HIS A 403 -18.70 -19.68 -4.31
CA HIS A 403 -17.27 -19.90 -4.09
C HIS A 403 -16.98 -21.27 -3.47
N LEU A 404 -17.83 -21.75 -2.55
CA LEU A 404 -17.76 -23.11 -2.00
C LEU A 404 -18.15 -24.18 -3.04
N GLY A 405 -19.16 -23.91 -3.88
CA GLY A 405 -19.58 -24.80 -4.97
C GLY A 405 -18.54 -24.94 -6.09
N ARG A 406 -17.73 -23.90 -6.36
CA ARG A 406 -16.57 -24.00 -7.26
C ARG A 406 -15.36 -24.72 -6.65
N LEU A 407 -15.34 -24.92 -5.33
CA LEU A 407 -14.26 -25.60 -4.60
C LEU A 407 -14.58 -27.05 -4.20
N GLY A 408 -15.78 -27.55 -4.54
CA GLY A 408 -16.13 -28.96 -4.31
C GLY A 408 -16.10 -29.39 -2.84
N LEU A 409 -16.33 -28.45 -1.91
CA LEU A 409 -16.41 -28.72 -0.48
C LEU A 409 -17.86 -28.53 -0.05
N HIS A 410 -18.54 -29.65 0.19
CA HIS A 410 -19.86 -29.71 0.81
C HIS A 410 -19.76 -29.59 2.34
#